data_AF-A0A6A3CE05-F1
#
_entry.id   AF-A0A6A3CE05-F1
#
_cell.length_a   1.000
_cell.length_b   1.000
_cell.length_c   1.000
_cell.angle_alpha   90.00
_cell.angle_beta   90.00
_cell.angle_gamma   90.00
#
_symmetry.space_group_name_H-M   'P 1'
#
loop_
_entity.id
_entity.type
_entity.pdbx_description
1 polymer ?
#
loop_
_entity_poly.entity_id
_entity_poly.type
_entity_poly.pdbx_seq_one_letter_code
_entity_poly.pdbx_strand_id
1 'polypeptide(L)'
;MQLEILSNRNALQEVAHIANGAHPGNCISLLRMNVSSNSSQHVELMLQESCTDRSGSLVSYSTIYVDSVQATMSREDTSCIPLLPLGFFIAPMELIKDDGSTEDANGHMSAGSLLTVGLQVLASTIPLAKINFSSIATINNNLCKNVHQIRAALSSSSSSSPDKGNGACSCSEAANASEK
;
A
#
# COMPACT_ATOMS: atom_id res chain seq x y z
N MET A 1 1.03 2.25 -12.00
CA MET A 1 0.45 1.33 -11.00
C MET A 1 -0.87 1.93 -10.55
N GLN A 2 -2.01 1.29 -10.83
CA GLN A 2 -3.32 1.81 -10.41
C GLN A 2 -3.68 1.29 -9.02
N LEU A 3 -3.82 2.20 -8.05
CA LEU A 3 -4.20 1.88 -6.67
C LEU A 3 -5.64 1.34 -6.56
N GLU A 4 -6.45 1.49 -7.62
CA GLU A 4 -7.80 0.91 -7.73
C GLU A 4 -7.81 -0.60 -7.45
N ILE A 5 -6.72 -1.31 -7.76
CA ILE A 5 -6.58 -2.76 -7.52
C ILE A 5 -6.30 -3.08 -6.04
N LEU A 6 -5.66 -2.15 -5.31
CA LEU A 6 -5.28 -2.32 -3.90
C LEU A 6 -6.35 -1.83 -2.95
N SER A 7 -7.08 -0.79 -3.35
CA SER A 7 -8.21 -0.28 -2.61
C SER A 7 -9.39 -1.22 -2.81
N ASN A 8 -9.67 -2.09 -1.82
CA ASN A 8 -10.93 -2.86 -1.73
C ASN A 8 -12.16 -1.95 -1.50
N ARG A 9 -12.06 -0.65 -1.81
CA ARG A 9 -13.12 0.35 -1.77
C ARG A 9 -13.46 0.74 -3.20
N ASN A 10 -14.75 0.91 -3.45
CA ASN A 10 -15.41 1.48 -4.63
C ASN A 10 -14.54 2.45 -5.46
N ALA A 11 -14.81 2.53 -6.78
CA ALA A 11 -14.13 3.40 -7.74
C ALA A 11 -13.62 4.72 -7.13
N LEU A 12 -12.30 4.84 -7.04
CA LEU A 12 -11.64 6.08 -6.63
C LEU A 12 -11.79 7.09 -7.75
N GLN A 13 -12.28 8.29 -7.45
CA GLN A 13 -12.39 9.36 -8.44
C GLN A 13 -11.22 10.31 -8.29
N GLU A 14 -10.38 10.42 -9.32
CA GLU A 14 -9.35 11.47 -9.34
C GLU A 14 -10.00 12.86 -9.45
N VAL A 15 -9.66 13.73 -8.51
CA VAL A 15 -10.16 15.12 -8.44
C VAL A 15 -9.09 16.14 -8.81
N ALA A 16 -7.81 15.81 -8.62
CA ALA A 16 -6.69 16.62 -9.04
C ALA A 16 -5.46 15.73 -9.30
N HIS A 17 -4.61 16.17 -10.23
CA HIS A 17 -3.41 15.45 -10.64
C HIS A 17 -2.28 16.43 -10.98
N ILE A 18 -1.11 16.20 -10.40
CA ILE A 18 0.11 16.95 -10.68
C ILE A 18 1.17 15.95 -11.13
N ALA A 19 1.61 16.04 -12.38
CA ALA A 19 2.74 15.25 -12.87
C ALA A 19 4.03 15.67 -12.15
N ASN A 20 4.88 14.70 -11.78
CA ASN A 20 6.10 14.95 -11.02
C ASN A 20 7.34 14.33 -11.68
N GLY A 21 8.12 15.13 -12.43
CA GLY A 21 9.33 14.66 -13.08
C GLY A 21 9.10 14.03 -14.46
N ALA A 22 10.10 13.30 -14.97
CA ALA A 22 10.12 12.86 -16.37
C ALA A 22 9.39 11.54 -16.65
N HIS A 23 9.26 10.67 -15.64
CA HIS A 23 8.58 9.39 -15.81
C HIS A 23 7.06 9.60 -15.78
N PRO A 24 6.29 9.12 -16.77
CA PRO A 24 4.86 9.43 -16.92
C PRO A 24 3.98 8.87 -15.79
N GLY A 25 4.48 7.87 -15.05
CA GLY A 25 3.82 7.33 -13.86
C GLY A 25 4.08 8.09 -12.56
N ASN A 26 4.89 9.15 -12.59
CA ASN A 26 5.20 9.92 -11.40
C ASN A 26 4.20 11.06 -11.25
N CYS A 27 3.45 11.07 -10.15
CA CYS A 27 2.45 12.08 -9.91
C CYS A 27 2.09 12.21 -8.43
N ILE A 28 1.45 13.34 -8.13
CA ILE A 28 0.67 13.53 -6.91
C ILE A 28 -0.79 13.62 -7.34
N SER A 29 -1.61 12.69 -6.89
CA SER A 29 -3.04 12.62 -7.16
C SER A 29 -3.83 12.85 -5.87
N LEU A 30 -4.90 13.62 -5.99
CA LEU A 30 -5.94 13.71 -4.97
C LEU A 30 -7.14 12.90 -5.46
N LEU A 31 -7.55 11.92 -4.66
CA LEU A 31 -8.56 10.94 -5.01
C LEU A 31 -9.73 11.09 -4.04
N ARG A 32 -10.95 11.22 -4.55
CA ARG A 32 -12.17 11.16 -3.75
C ARG A 32 -12.55 9.70 -3.52
N MET A 33 -12.76 9.36 -2.24
CA MET A 33 -13.20 8.03 -1.83
C MET A 33 -14.73 7.99 -1.84
N ASN A 34 -15.32 7.26 -2.79
CA ASN A 34 -16.78 7.19 -2.88
C ASN A 34 -17.31 6.10 -1.93
N VAL A 35 -17.57 6.45 -0.67
CA VAL A 35 -18.17 5.52 0.29
C VAL A 35 -19.68 5.45 0.00
N SER A 36 -20.21 4.25 -0.24
CA SER A 36 -21.63 3.99 -0.57
C SER A 36 -22.62 4.28 0.59
N SER A 37 -22.25 5.11 1.55
CA SER A 37 -23.04 5.38 2.73
C SER A 37 -23.80 6.70 2.52
N ASN A 38 -25.12 6.66 2.65
CA ASN A 38 -26.06 7.77 2.54
C ASN A 38 -25.90 8.84 3.66
N SER A 39 -24.69 9.03 4.19
CA SER A 39 -24.33 10.01 5.21
C SER A 39 -23.50 11.10 4.53
N SER A 40 -24.14 12.22 4.22
CA SER A 40 -23.60 13.36 3.47
C SER A 40 -22.62 14.24 4.24
N GLN A 41 -22.06 13.79 5.36
CA GLN A 41 -21.36 14.70 6.29
C GLN A 41 -19.84 14.55 6.34
N HIS A 42 -19.23 13.56 5.68
CA HIS A 42 -17.76 13.46 5.66
C HIS A 42 -17.24 12.84 4.36
N VAL A 43 -16.82 13.69 3.42
CA VAL A 43 -16.11 13.22 2.22
C VAL A 43 -14.65 12.99 2.62
N GLU A 44 -14.20 11.75 2.57
CA GLU A 44 -12.79 11.39 2.72
C GLU A 44 -12.08 11.54 1.36
N LEU A 45 -10.96 12.26 1.36
CA LEU A 45 -10.04 12.32 0.24
C LEU A 45 -8.81 11.47 0.56
N MET A 46 -8.10 11.07 -0.47
CA MET A 46 -6.82 10.38 -0.36
C MET A 46 -5.79 11.14 -1.18
N LEU A 47 -4.75 11.61 -0.52
CA LEU A 47 -3.57 12.16 -1.17
C LEU A 47 -2.64 11.00 -1.49
N GLN A 48 -2.28 10.83 -2.74
CA GLN A 48 -1.39 9.78 -3.22
C GLN A 48 -0.21 10.39 -3.96
N GLU A 49 0.99 9.90 -3.69
CA GLU A 49 2.20 10.16 -4.45
C GLU A 49 2.70 8.84 -5.07
N SER A 50 3.04 8.87 -6.35
CA SER A 50 3.76 7.80 -7.03
C SER A 50 5.06 8.31 -7.62
N CYS A 51 6.10 7.50 -7.49
CA CYS A 51 7.41 7.79 -8.04
C CYS A 51 8.06 6.52 -8.56
N THR A 52 8.59 6.57 -9.78
CA THR A 52 9.35 5.50 -10.42
C THR A 52 10.64 6.09 -10.98
N ASP A 53 11.75 5.43 -10.66
CA ASP A 53 13.08 5.72 -11.19
C ASP A 53 13.86 4.41 -11.42
N ARG A 54 15.19 4.50 -11.59
CA ARG A 54 16.04 3.31 -11.79
C ARG A 54 16.16 2.43 -10.54
N SER A 55 15.89 2.98 -9.37
CA SER A 55 15.99 2.30 -8.07
C SER A 55 14.74 1.49 -7.76
N GLY A 56 13.58 1.88 -8.31
CA GLY A 56 12.34 1.16 -8.10
C GLY A 56 11.09 2.00 -8.32
N SER A 57 9.97 1.52 -7.78
CA SER A 57 8.68 2.20 -7.81
C SER A 57 8.06 2.31 -6.42
N LEU A 58 7.69 3.52 -6.04
CA LEU A 58 7.02 3.89 -4.79
C LEU A 58 5.58 4.29 -5.07
N VAL A 59 4.68 3.87 -4.19
CA VAL A 59 3.36 4.47 -4.02
C VAL A 59 3.17 4.75 -2.53
N SER A 60 2.93 6.01 -2.17
CA SER A 60 2.63 6.47 -0.82
C SER A 60 1.30 7.19 -0.82
N TYR A 61 0.46 6.97 0.18
CA TYR A 61 -0.83 7.63 0.28
C TYR A 61 -1.26 7.87 1.73
N SER A 62 -2.11 8.86 1.93
CA SER A 62 -2.74 9.13 3.23
C SER A 62 -4.16 9.66 3.03
N THR A 63 -5.05 9.29 3.94
CA THR A 63 -6.42 9.82 3.99
C THR A 63 -6.40 11.22 4.59
N ILE A 64 -7.09 12.16 3.96
CA ILE A 64 -7.25 13.54 4.42
C ILE A 64 -8.71 13.93 4.42
N TYR A 65 -9.09 14.81 5.34
CA TYR A 65 -10.44 15.35 5.39
C TYR A 65 -10.55 16.62 4.55
N VAL A 66 -11.71 16.85 3.95
CA VAL A 66 -11.98 18.07 3.17
C VAL A 66 -11.75 19.33 4.00
N ASP A 67 -12.15 19.32 5.27
CA ASP A 67 -11.94 20.44 6.20
C ASP A 67 -10.46 20.75 6.39
N SER A 68 -9.60 19.72 6.45
CA SER A 68 -8.14 19.90 6.52
C SER A 68 -7.57 20.53 5.25
N VAL A 69 -8.10 20.16 4.09
CA VAL A 69 -7.72 20.79 2.81
C VAL A 69 -8.17 22.25 2.78
N GLN A 70 -9.39 22.54 3.22
CA GLN A 70 -9.92 23.90 3.26
C GLN A 70 -9.12 24.79 4.21
N ALA A 71 -8.81 24.31 5.42
CA ALA A 71 -7.96 25.02 6.38
C ALA A 71 -6.58 25.34 5.76
N THR A 72 -5.97 24.35 5.09
CA THR A 72 -4.69 24.54 4.37
C THR A 72 -4.78 25.62 3.28
N MET A 73 -5.86 25.60 2.48
CA MET A 73 -6.09 26.59 1.41
C MET A 73 -6.37 28.00 1.96
N SER A 74 -6.99 28.09 3.13
CA SER A 74 -7.20 29.33 3.88
C SER A 74 -5.93 29.85 4.57
N ARG A 75 -4.79 29.14 4.44
CA ARG A 75 -3.52 29.44 5.12
C ARG A 75 -3.63 29.42 6.64
N GLU A 76 -4.52 28.59 7.17
CA GLU A 76 -4.60 28.32 8.60
C GLU A 76 -3.44 27.41 9.06
N ASP A 77 -3.33 27.20 10.37
CA ASP A 77 -2.29 26.34 10.94
C ASP A 77 -2.51 24.86 10.57
N THR A 78 -1.62 24.31 9.75
CA THR A 78 -1.66 22.92 9.30
C THR A 78 -0.90 21.97 10.23
N SER A 79 -0.27 22.46 11.30
CA SER A 79 0.52 21.64 12.22
C SER A 79 -0.31 20.57 12.93
N CYS A 80 -1.62 20.79 13.03
CA CYS A 80 -2.56 19.90 13.69
C CYS A 80 -3.25 18.90 12.74
N ILE A 81 -2.98 18.95 11.43
CA ILE A 81 -3.60 18.03 10.46
C ILE A 81 -2.90 16.67 10.55
N PRO A 82 -3.55 15.62 11.07
CA PRO A 82 -2.92 14.32 11.20
C PRO A 82 -2.87 13.65 9.82
N LEU A 83 -1.67 13.37 9.34
CA LEU A 83 -1.44 12.47 8.21
C LEU A 83 -0.91 11.14 8.73
N LEU A 84 -1.51 10.04 8.27
CA LEU A 84 -1.07 8.68 8.55
C LEU A 84 -0.71 8.02 7.22
N PRO A 85 0.56 8.16 6.76
CA PRO A 85 0.99 7.60 5.49
C PRO A 85 1.02 6.07 5.54
N LEU A 86 0.60 5.47 4.43
CA LEU A 86 0.75 4.06 4.11
C LEU A 86 1.28 3.97 2.68
N GLY A 87 2.12 2.98 2.40
CA GLY A 87 2.65 2.83 1.06
C GLY A 87 3.55 1.63 0.91
N PHE A 88 4.09 1.49 -0.29
CA PHE A 88 5.03 0.43 -0.60
C PHE A 88 6.03 0.86 -1.66
N PHE A 89 7.21 0.26 -1.60
CA PHE A 89 8.30 0.43 -2.55
C PHE A 89 8.71 -0.93 -3.12
N ILE A 90 8.90 -0.99 -4.42
CA ILE A 90 9.34 -2.18 -5.15
C ILE A 90 10.68 -1.88 -5.80
N ALA A 91 11.72 -2.59 -5.39
CA ALA A 91 13.04 -2.52 -6.00
C ALA A 91 13.31 -3.77 -6.86
N PRO A 92 13.99 -3.64 -8.01
CA PRO A 92 14.48 -4.79 -8.74
C PRO A 92 15.53 -5.54 -7.89
N MET A 93 15.47 -6.87 -7.90
CA MET A 93 16.46 -7.71 -7.25
C MET A 93 17.17 -8.56 -8.30
N GLU A 94 18.45 -8.27 -8.51
CA GLU A 94 19.33 -9.10 -9.33
C GLU A 94 19.75 -10.33 -8.53
N LEU A 95 19.51 -11.53 -9.06
CA LEU A 95 20.05 -12.76 -8.50
C LEU A 95 21.53 -12.85 -8.86
N ILE A 96 22.39 -12.88 -7.84
CA ILE A 96 23.80 -13.18 -8.00
C ILE A 96 23.91 -14.62 -8.52
N LYS A 97 24.49 -14.80 -9.71
CA LYS A 97 24.89 -16.12 -10.18
C LYS A 97 25.97 -16.63 -9.25
N ASP A 98 25.73 -17.78 -8.61
CA ASP A 98 26.79 -18.50 -7.93
C ASP A 98 27.78 -18.98 -9.00
N ASP A 99 29.05 -18.61 -8.87
CA ASP A 99 30.14 -18.70 -9.86
C ASP A 99 30.60 -20.16 -10.14
N GLY A 100 29.71 -21.14 -9.97
CA GLY A 100 30.03 -22.57 -10.00
C GLY A 100 29.10 -23.45 -10.83
N SER A 101 28.04 -22.92 -11.46
CA SER A 101 27.16 -23.72 -12.32
C SER A 101 27.42 -23.48 -13.81
N THR A 102 28.43 -24.16 -14.33
CA THR A 102 28.61 -24.36 -15.77
C THR A 102 27.66 -25.45 -16.28
N GLU A 103 26.36 -25.18 -16.42
CA GLU A 103 25.50 -25.97 -17.32
C GLU A 103 24.43 -25.07 -17.99
N ASP A 104 24.70 -24.83 -19.27
CA ASP A 104 23.78 -24.78 -20.41
C ASP A 104 22.63 -23.76 -20.52
N ALA A 105 22.77 -23.01 -21.60
CA ALA A 105 21.77 -22.40 -22.48
C ALA A 105 20.28 -22.60 -22.11
N ASN A 106 19.59 -21.45 -22.03
CA ASN A 106 18.13 -21.26 -21.97
C ASN A 106 17.47 -21.15 -20.58
N GLY A 107 18.24 -20.97 -19.51
CA GLY A 107 17.70 -20.66 -18.19
C GLY A 107 17.24 -19.20 -18.07
N HIS A 108 15.93 -18.96 -18.16
CA HIS A 108 15.27 -17.71 -17.80
C HIS A 108 15.69 -17.31 -16.38
N MET A 109 16.65 -16.38 -16.25
CA MET A 109 17.01 -15.78 -14.96
C MET A 109 15.75 -15.09 -14.44
N SER A 110 15.06 -15.71 -13.47
CA SER A 110 13.88 -15.12 -12.85
C SER A 110 14.34 -13.97 -11.95
N ALA A 111 14.58 -12.80 -12.52
CA ALA A 111 14.81 -11.58 -11.76
C ALA A 111 13.63 -11.36 -10.80
N GLY A 112 13.93 -11.24 -9.51
CA GLY A 112 12.94 -11.02 -8.47
C GLY A 112 12.72 -9.54 -8.21
N SER A 113 11.85 -9.23 -7.25
CA SER A 113 11.69 -7.88 -6.73
C SER A 113 11.62 -7.90 -5.21
N LEU A 114 12.23 -6.91 -4.57
CA LEU A 114 12.09 -6.67 -3.14
C LEU A 114 10.90 -5.72 -2.90
N LEU A 115 9.91 -6.19 -2.14
CA LEU A 115 8.76 -5.38 -1.72
C LEU A 115 8.98 -4.89 -0.29
N THR A 116 9.00 -3.57 -0.11
CA THR A 116 8.99 -2.90 1.20
C THR A 116 7.63 -2.26 1.40
N VAL A 117 6.98 -2.50 2.55
CA VAL A 117 5.69 -1.87 2.91
C VAL A 117 5.88 -1.02 4.15
N GLY A 118 5.42 0.23 4.11
CA GLY A 118 5.46 1.17 5.23
C GLY A 118 4.06 1.55 5.66
N LEU A 119 3.79 1.54 6.97
CA LEU A 119 2.48 1.86 7.54
C LEU A 119 2.64 2.68 8.82
N GLN A 120 2.00 3.84 8.86
CA GLN A 120 1.83 4.61 10.08
C GLN A 120 0.39 4.46 10.61
N VAL A 121 0.23 4.08 11.88
CA VAL A 121 -1.07 3.91 12.52
C VAL A 121 -1.13 4.70 13.82
N LEU A 122 -2.20 5.47 14.01
CA LEU A 122 -2.51 6.09 15.28
C LEU A 122 -3.27 5.10 16.16
N ALA A 123 -2.58 4.51 17.15
CA ALA A 123 -3.19 3.54 18.07
C ALA A 123 -4.11 4.20 19.11
N SER A 124 -3.80 5.44 19.53
CA SER A 124 -4.63 6.24 20.42
C SER A 124 -4.30 7.72 20.28
N THR A 125 -5.29 8.58 20.47
CA THR A 125 -5.12 10.03 20.61
C THR A 125 -4.73 10.45 22.03
N ILE A 126 -4.68 9.49 22.97
CA ILE A 126 -4.30 9.72 24.37
C ILE A 126 -2.82 9.35 24.54
N PRO A 127 -1.92 10.30 24.87
CA PRO A 127 -0.46 10.08 24.90
C PRO A 127 0.05 8.96 25.83
N LEU A 128 -0.79 8.49 26.75
CA LEU A 128 -0.47 7.47 27.76
C LEU A 128 -1.30 6.19 27.61
N ALA A 129 -2.17 6.11 26.60
CA ALA A 129 -2.94 4.90 26.38
C ALA A 129 -2.03 3.76 25.94
N LYS A 130 -2.16 2.61 26.62
CA LYS A 130 -1.47 1.39 26.22
C LYS A 130 -2.08 0.87 24.93
N ILE A 131 -1.21 0.50 23.99
CA ILE A 131 -1.63 -0.21 22.79
C ILE A 131 -2.22 -1.55 23.22
N ASN A 132 -3.46 -1.83 22.80
CA ASN A 132 -4.13 -3.08 23.12
C ASN A 132 -3.76 -4.17 22.10
N PHE A 133 -3.78 -5.44 22.52
CA PHE A 133 -3.44 -6.58 21.65
C PHE A 133 -4.39 -6.72 20.45
N SER A 134 -5.66 -6.33 20.59
CA SER A 134 -6.65 -6.37 19.51
C SER A 134 -6.30 -5.41 18.36
N SER A 135 -5.81 -4.21 18.67
CA SER A 135 -5.32 -3.22 17.71
C SER A 135 -4.11 -3.76 16.97
N ILE A 136 -3.17 -4.42 17.67
CA ILE A 136 -2.00 -5.04 17.04
C ILE A 136 -2.44 -6.14 16.06
N ALA A 137 -3.35 -7.02 16.46
CA ALA A 137 -3.88 -8.07 15.59
C ALA A 137 -4.56 -7.49 14.34
N THR A 138 -5.33 -6.40 14.51
CA THR A 138 -6.00 -5.69 13.42
C THR A 138 -4.98 -5.07 12.46
N ILE A 139 -3.94 -4.41 12.98
CA ILE A 139 -2.86 -3.82 12.17
C ILE A 139 -2.15 -4.90 11.36
N ASN A 140 -1.79 -6.02 11.99
CA ASN A 140 -1.11 -7.12 11.31
C ASN A 140 -1.98 -7.73 10.19
N ASN A 141 -3.27 -7.97 10.47
CA ASN A 141 -4.21 -8.46 9.45
C ASN A 141 -4.33 -7.49 8.26
N ASN A 142 -4.39 -6.19 8.54
CA ASN A 142 -4.41 -5.17 7.49
C ASN A 142 -3.11 -5.17 6.67
N LEU A 143 -1.95 -5.29 7.31
CA LEU A 143 -0.66 -5.38 6.62
C LEU A 143 -0.60 -6.61 5.71
N CYS A 144 -0.98 -7.79 6.22
CA CYS A 144 -1.02 -9.03 5.43
C CYS A 144 -1.94 -8.90 4.21
N LYS A 145 -3.15 -8.33 4.39
CA LYS A 145 -4.09 -8.08 3.29
C LYS A 145 -3.49 -7.16 2.22
N ASN A 146 -2.88 -6.04 2.61
CA ASN A 146 -2.23 -5.11 1.68
C ASN A 146 -1.10 -5.81 0.90
N VAL A 147 -0.22 -6.55 1.57
CA VAL A 147 0.85 -7.32 0.91
C VAL A 147 0.27 -8.33 -0.08
N HIS A 148 -0.79 -9.05 0.29
CA HIS A 148 -1.45 -9.98 -0.62
C HIS A 148 -2.02 -9.31 -1.86
N GLN A 149 -2.68 -8.16 -1.69
CA GLN A 149 -3.23 -7.39 -2.82
C GLN A 149 -2.12 -6.86 -3.73
N ILE A 150 -1.02 -6.36 -3.17
CA ILE A 150 0.15 -5.91 -3.96
C ILE A 150 0.71 -7.08 -4.77
N ARG A 151 0.93 -8.24 -4.14
CA ARG A 151 1.42 -9.43 -4.83
C ARG A 151 0.46 -9.88 -5.94
N ALA A 152 -0.84 -9.91 -5.66
CA ALA A 152 -1.84 -10.27 -6.66
C ALA A 152 -1.85 -9.30 -7.86
N ALA A 153 -1.72 -7.99 -7.61
CA ALA A 153 -1.65 -6.97 -8.66
C ALA A 153 -0.39 -7.10 -9.53
N LEU A 154 0.74 -7.54 -8.94
CA LEU A 154 1.99 -7.79 -9.67
C LEU A 154 1.97 -9.11 -10.46
N SER A 155 1.22 -10.11 -9.97
CA SER A 155 1.07 -11.41 -10.64
C SER A 155 0.01 -11.42 -11.74
N SER A 156 -0.95 -10.49 -11.72
CA SER A 156 -2.01 -10.43 -12.74
C SER A 156 -1.52 -9.88 -14.09
N SER A 157 -0.39 -9.16 -14.13
CA SER A 157 0.25 -8.73 -15.36
C SER A 157 0.98 -9.84 -16.13
N SER A 158 1.07 -11.06 -15.60
CA SER A 158 1.77 -12.20 -16.23
C SER A 158 0.84 -13.32 -16.71
N SER A 159 -0.38 -13.01 -17.18
CA SER A 159 -1.30 -14.02 -17.72
C SER A 159 -1.21 -14.18 -19.24
N SER A 160 -0.23 -14.95 -19.68
CA SER A 160 -0.40 -15.86 -20.82
C SER A 160 0.36 -17.19 -20.64
N SER A 161 0.12 -17.90 -19.54
CA SER A 161 0.26 -19.36 -19.48
C SER A 161 -0.29 -19.93 -18.16
N PRO A 162 -1.03 -21.05 -18.17
CA PRO A 162 -1.59 -21.63 -16.96
C PRO A 162 -0.56 -22.53 -16.29
N ASP A 163 -0.21 -22.27 -15.04
CA ASP A 163 0.31 -23.34 -14.19
C ASP A 163 -0.19 -23.22 -12.74
N LYS A 164 -0.58 -24.38 -12.20
CA LYS A 164 -1.21 -24.56 -10.89
C LYS A 164 -0.16 -24.47 -9.79
N GLY A 165 -0.33 -23.55 -8.84
CA GLY A 165 0.48 -23.51 -7.63
C GLY A 165 -0.21 -22.78 -6.48
N ASN A 166 -0.88 -23.54 -5.60
CA ASN A 166 -1.46 -23.05 -4.36
C ASN A 166 -0.34 -22.58 -3.40
N GLY A 167 -0.31 -21.28 -3.09
CA GLY A 167 0.54 -20.69 -2.06
C GLY A 167 -0.30 -19.95 -1.02
N ALA A 168 -0.93 -20.71 -0.12
CA ALA A 168 -1.61 -20.14 1.04
C ALA A 168 -0.57 -19.55 2.02
N CYS A 169 -0.69 -18.27 2.36
CA CYS A 169 0.05 -17.70 3.48
C CYS A 169 -0.62 -18.20 4.77
N SER A 170 0.06 -19.09 5.49
CA SER A 170 -0.39 -19.59 6.78
C SER A 170 -0.10 -18.55 7.86
N CYS A 171 -1.05 -17.67 8.14
CA CYS A 171 -1.12 -17.03 9.45
C CYS A 171 -1.71 -18.07 10.42
N SER A 172 -0.85 -18.74 11.18
CA SER A 172 -1.25 -19.74 12.16
C SER A 172 -2.14 -19.11 13.24
N GLU A 173 -3.35 -19.64 13.37
CA GLU A 173 -4.29 -19.36 14.44
C GLU A 173 -3.75 -19.98 15.74
N ALA A 174 -3.37 -19.14 16.72
CA ALA A 174 -3.01 -19.61 18.05
C ALA A 174 -4.30 -19.89 18.84
N ALA A 175 -4.59 -21.17 19.03
CA ALA A 175 -5.72 -21.69 19.77
C ALA A 175 -5.72 -21.26 21.25
N ASN A 176 -6.95 -21.10 21.79
CA ASN A 176 -7.31 -20.92 23.19
C ASN A 176 -6.40 -21.69 24.18
N ALA A 177 -5.94 -21.00 25.23
CA ALA A 177 -5.53 -21.63 26.48
C ALA A 177 -6.48 -21.19 27.60
N SER A 178 -7.20 -22.18 28.12
CA SER A 178 -8.21 -22.12 29.17
C SER A 178 -7.64 -21.63 30.50
N GLU A 179 -8.47 -20.93 31.27
CA GLU A 179 -8.30 -20.63 32.69
C GLU A 179 -7.85 -21.85 33.51
N LYS A 180 -6.89 -21.62 34.40
CA LYS A 180 -6.94 -22.08 35.78
C LYS A 180 -6.23 -21.11 36.71
#